data_AF-A0A5R2N928-F1
#
_entry.id   AF-A0A5R2N928-F1
#
_cell.length_a   1.000
_cell.length_b   1.000
_cell.length_c   1.000
_cell.angle_alpha   90.00
_cell.angle_beta   90.00
_cell.angle_gamma   90.00
#
_symmetry.space_group_name_H-M   'P 1'
#
loop_
_entity.id
_entity.type
_entity.pdbx_description
1 polymer ?
#
loop_
_entity_poly.entity_id
_entity_poly.type
_entity_poly.pdbx_seq_one_letter_code
_entity_poly.pdbx_strand_id
1 'polypeptide(L)'
;MKKIVAALAALAVSATVLMAPAQAQDKKYTIALIPGLTTDGFYITMRKGAQAAADALGVNLVFQGAPDFNPVTQVPVLDAVIAKKPDAILIAPTDKVQLVEP
;
A
#
# COMPACT_ATOMS: atom_id res chain seq x y z
N MET A 1 -30.22 -46.71 24.62
CA MET A 1 -29.02 -47.03 23.81
C MET A 1 -28.95 -46.32 22.45
N LYS A 2 -30.08 -45.90 21.84
CA LYS A 2 -30.11 -45.22 20.52
C LYS A 2 -29.73 -43.73 20.51
N LYS A 3 -29.56 -43.10 21.69
CA LYS A 3 -29.20 -41.66 21.82
C LYS A 3 -27.69 -41.41 22.02
N ILE A 4 -26.89 -42.46 22.19
CA ILE A 4 -25.44 -42.33 22.47
C ILE A 4 -24.62 -42.44 21.18
N VAL A 5 -25.14 -43.11 20.15
CA VAL A 5 -24.43 -43.28 18.86
C VAL A 5 -24.41 -41.98 18.03
N ALA A 6 -25.40 -41.10 18.21
CA ALA A 6 -25.46 -39.82 17.50
C ALA A 6 -24.42 -38.78 17.98
N ALA A 7 -23.88 -38.94 19.21
CA ALA A 7 -22.91 -38.00 19.77
C ALA A 7 -21.46 -38.27 19.33
N LEU A 8 -21.14 -39.48 18.86
CA LEU A 8 -19.80 -39.85 18.39
C LEU A 8 -19.55 -39.54 16.91
N ALA A 9 -20.61 -39.48 16.09
CA ALA A 9 -20.49 -39.07 14.69
C ALA A 9 -20.28 -37.55 14.51
N ALA A 10 -20.71 -36.75 15.48
CA ALA A 10 -20.54 -35.29 15.46
C ALA A 10 -19.12 -34.84 15.86
N LEU A 11 -18.31 -35.71 16.47
CA LEU A 11 -16.94 -35.39 16.88
C LEU A 11 -15.89 -35.71 15.79
N ALA A 12 -16.24 -36.50 14.77
CA ALA A 12 -15.33 -36.87 13.68
C ALA A 12 -15.29 -35.84 12.54
N VAL A 13 -16.30 -34.97 12.41
CA VAL A 13 -16.38 -33.94 11.36
C VAL A 13 -15.74 -32.61 11.80
N SER A 14 -15.35 -32.50 13.07
CA SER A 14 -14.72 -31.27 13.61
C SER A 14 -13.20 -31.24 13.43
N ALA A 15 -12.57 -32.36 13.05
CA ALA A 15 -11.12 -32.47 12.94
C ALA A 15 -10.56 -32.14 11.54
N THR A 16 -11.38 -32.12 10.49
CA THR A 16 -10.91 -31.90 9.10
C THR A 16 -10.97 -30.46 8.63
N VAL A 17 -11.65 -29.56 9.36
CA VAL A 17 -11.75 -28.13 8.97
C VAL A 17 -10.53 -27.32 9.42
N LEU A 18 -9.64 -27.89 10.24
CA LEU A 18 -8.42 -27.22 10.74
C LEU A 18 -7.21 -27.37 9.81
N MET A 19 -7.35 -28.04 8.65
CA MET A 19 -6.26 -28.24 7.69
C MET A 19 -6.47 -27.49 6.36
N ALA A 20 -7.20 -26.38 6.37
CA ALA A 20 -7.08 -25.43 5.27
C ALA A 20 -5.65 -24.90 5.27
N PRO A 21 -4.87 -25.02 4.18
CA PRO A 21 -3.59 -24.34 4.10
C PRO A 21 -3.88 -22.86 4.29
N ALA A 22 -3.24 -22.25 5.29
CA ALA A 22 -3.22 -20.80 5.39
C ALA A 22 -2.53 -20.30 4.12
N GLN A 23 -3.32 -19.94 3.11
CA GLN A 23 -2.81 -19.15 2.00
C GLN A 23 -2.40 -17.83 2.63
N ALA A 24 -1.10 -17.65 2.85
CA ALA A 24 -0.55 -16.34 3.09
C ALA A 24 -1.04 -15.48 1.94
N GLN A 25 -1.95 -14.54 2.21
CA GLN A 25 -2.30 -13.53 1.23
C GLN A 25 -1.00 -12.79 0.96
N ASP A 26 -0.47 -12.93 -0.26
CA ASP A 26 0.64 -12.12 -0.72
C ASP A 26 0.22 -10.66 -0.57
N LYS A 27 0.76 -10.00 0.46
CA LYS A 27 0.39 -8.62 0.78
C LYS A 27 0.87 -7.77 -0.39
N LYS A 28 -0.08 -7.25 -1.17
CA LYS A 28 0.24 -6.31 -2.24
C LYS A 28 0.65 -4.98 -1.63
N TYR A 29 1.96 -4.73 -1.57
CA TYR A 29 2.49 -3.47 -1.06
C TYR A 29 1.94 -2.29 -1.86
N THR A 30 1.66 -1.19 -1.17
CA THR A 30 1.26 0.08 -1.77
C THR A 30 2.35 1.12 -1.53
N ILE A 31 2.94 1.61 -2.61
CA ILE A 31 4.01 2.60 -2.62
C ILE A 31 3.43 3.92 -3.12
N ALA A 32 3.61 5.00 -2.38
CA ALA A 32 3.25 6.34 -2.83
C ALA A 32 4.47 7.07 -3.40
N LEU A 33 4.29 7.79 -4.50
CA LEU A 33 5.29 8.65 -5.12
C LEU A 33 4.76 10.09 -5.18
N ILE A 34 5.45 10.97 -4.45
CA ILE A 34 5.18 12.40 -4.39
C ILE A 34 6.26 13.15 -5.19
N PRO A 35 5.95 13.68 -6.39
CA PRO A 35 6.91 14.43 -7.19
C PRO A 35 7.12 15.84 -6.62
N GLY A 36 8.13 16.55 -7.15
CA GLY A 36 8.32 17.97 -6.86
C GLY A 36 7.22 18.85 -7.46
N LEU A 37 6.76 18.51 -8.68
CA LEU A 37 5.56 19.07 -9.31
C LEU A 37 4.99 18.09 -10.35
N THR A 38 3.70 18.18 -10.67
CA THR A 38 3.03 17.24 -11.58
C THR A 38 3.08 17.62 -13.05
N THR A 39 3.45 18.85 -13.37
CA THR A 39 3.36 19.42 -14.72
C THR A 39 4.67 19.35 -15.51
N ASP A 40 5.78 19.04 -14.84
CA ASP A 40 7.10 18.98 -15.46
C ASP A 40 7.43 17.59 -16.04
N GLY A 41 8.07 17.59 -17.22
CA GLY A 41 8.39 16.39 -17.98
C GLY A 41 9.35 15.42 -17.27
N PHE A 42 10.22 15.91 -16.39
CA PHE A 42 11.11 15.08 -15.58
C PHE A 42 10.29 14.19 -14.63
N TYR A 43 9.36 14.76 -13.87
CA TYR A 43 8.54 14.01 -12.91
C TYR A 43 7.52 13.09 -13.61
N ILE A 44 7.02 13.49 -14.78
CA ILE A 44 6.19 12.62 -15.62
C ILE A 44 6.99 11.39 -16.09
N THR A 45 8.25 11.59 -16.48
CA THR A 45 9.13 10.47 -16.88
C THR A 45 9.47 9.58 -15.69
N MET A 46 9.75 10.17 -14.53
CA MET A 46 9.96 9.45 -13.27
C MET A 46 8.74 8.57 -12.91
N ARG A 47 7.51 9.09 -13.06
CA ARG A 47 6.28 8.30 -12.85
C ARG A 47 6.22 7.08 -13.78
N LYS A 48 6.57 7.23 -15.06
CA LYS A 48 6.57 6.10 -16.01
C LYS A 48 7.52 5.00 -15.57
N GLY A 49 8.74 5.36 -15.14
CA GLY A 49 9.71 4.40 -14.61
C GLY A 49 9.22 3.71 -13.33
N ALA A 50 8.67 4.49 -12.39
CA ALA A 50 8.11 3.94 -11.15
C ALA A 50 6.93 2.99 -11.42
N GLN A 51 6.06 3.31 -12.38
CA GLN A 51 4.93 2.45 -12.75
C GLN A 51 5.42 1.13 -13.37
N ALA A 52 6.39 1.19 -14.28
CA ALA A 52 6.98 -0.01 -14.88
C ALA A 52 7.59 -0.94 -13.81
N ALA A 53 8.28 -0.38 -12.81
CA ALA A 53 8.81 -1.15 -11.69
C ALA A 53 7.70 -1.73 -10.80
N ALA A 54 6.66 -0.94 -10.52
CA ALA A 54 5.51 -1.41 -9.73
C ALA A 54 4.79 -2.59 -10.39
N ASP A 55 4.59 -2.52 -11.71
CA ASP A 55 3.97 -3.58 -12.50
C ASP A 55 4.84 -4.84 -12.50
N ALA A 56 6.16 -4.69 -12.69
CA ALA A 56 7.10 -5.81 -12.67
C ALA A 56 7.18 -6.51 -11.31
N LEU A 57 7.03 -5.77 -10.21
CA LEU A 57 7.05 -6.28 -8.84
C LEU A 57 5.67 -6.71 -8.32
N GLY A 58 4.61 -6.46 -9.08
CA GLY A 58 3.24 -6.76 -8.67
C GLY A 58 2.76 -5.92 -7.47
N VAL A 59 3.28 -4.71 -7.27
CA VAL A 59 2.88 -3.79 -6.18
C VAL A 59 1.96 -2.68 -6.71
N ASN A 60 1.29 -1.95 -5.81
CA ASN A 60 0.48 -0.79 -6.18
C ASN A 60 1.32 0.49 -6.11
N LEU A 61 1.23 1.32 -7.15
CA LEU A 61 1.79 2.67 -7.14
C LEU A 61 0.67 3.71 -7.01
N VAL A 62 0.82 4.63 -6.06
CA VAL A 62 0.00 5.85 -5.95
C VAL A 62 0.87 7.02 -6.37
N PHE A 63 0.43 7.83 -7.33
CA PHE A 63 1.12 9.05 -7.74
C PHE A 63 0.28 10.27 -7.38
N GLN A 64 0.76 11.12 -6.48
CA GLN A 64 0.02 12.29 -5.99
C GLN A 64 0.98 13.46 -5.76
N GLY A 65 0.65 14.65 -6.26
CA GLY A 65 1.52 15.83 -6.17
C GLY A 65 0.75 17.13 -6.37
N ALA A 66 1.46 18.26 -6.20
CA ALA A 66 0.99 19.60 -6.50
C ALA A 66 1.44 20.05 -7.91
N PRO A 67 0.76 21.03 -8.53
CA PRO A 67 1.15 21.53 -9.85
C PRO A 67 2.44 22.37 -9.84
N ASP A 68 2.84 22.91 -8.70
CA ASP A 68 3.96 23.84 -8.54
C ASP A 68 5.05 23.28 -7.61
N PHE A 69 6.31 23.68 -7.85
CA PHE A 69 7.44 23.34 -6.98
C PHE A 69 7.44 24.23 -5.74
N ASN A 70 6.60 23.90 -4.75
CA ASN A 70 6.41 24.74 -3.57
C ASN A 70 6.08 23.89 -2.32
N PRO A 71 6.83 24.03 -1.21
CA PRO A 71 6.57 23.28 0.02
C PRO A 71 5.18 23.55 0.61
N VAL A 72 4.65 24.77 0.48
CA VAL A 72 3.31 25.14 0.99
C VAL A 72 2.23 24.26 0.36
N THR A 73 2.39 23.89 -0.90
CA THR A 73 1.46 23.00 -1.62
C THR A 73 1.83 21.53 -1.52
N GLN A 74 3.10 21.20 -1.25
CA GLN A 74 3.56 19.81 -1.15
C GLN A 74 3.27 19.19 0.23
N VAL A 75 3.36 19.97 1.32
CA VAL A 75 3.09 19.48 2.69
C VAL A 75 1.67 18.89 2.84
N PRO A 76 0.58 19.57 2.40
CA PRO A 76 -0.76 18.98 2.48
C PRO A 76 -0.92 17.69 1.65
N VAL A 77 -0.15 17.55 0.56
CA VAL A 77 -0.12 16.31 -0.22
C VAL A 77 0.56 15.19 0.56
N LEU A 78 1.71 15.48 1.20
CA LEU A 78 2.40 14.53 2.06
C LEU A 78 1.51 14.07 3.22
N ASP A 79 0.84 14.98 3.91
CA ASP A 79 -0.09 14.66 5.00
C ASP A 79 -1.23 13.75 4.52
N ALA A 80 -1.82 14.06 3.37
CA ALA A 80 -2.88 13.26 2.78
C ALA A 80 -2.41 11.85 2.38
N VAL A 81 -1.16 11.72 1.93
CA VAL A 81 -0.53 10.42 1.63
C VAL A 81 -0.26 9.63 2.91
N ILE A 82 0.31 10.25 3.94
CA ILE A 82 0.56 9.62 5.25
C ILE A 82 -0.74 9.10 5.86
N ALA A 83 -1.82 9.89 5.81
CA ALA A 83 -3.13 9.50 6.34
C ALA A 83 -3.72 8.24 5.66
N LYS A 84 -3.36 7.99 4.39
CA LYS A 84 -3.75 6.79 3.65
C LYS A 84 -2.95 5.54 4.03
N LYS A 85 -1.88 5.68 4.84
CA LYS A 85 -1.03 4.60 5.34
C LYS A 85 -0.48 3.68 4.23
N PRO A 86 0.22 4.21 3.21
CA PRO A 86 0.96 3.37 2.28
C PRO A 86 2.06 2.60 3.02
N ASP A 87 2.54 1.51 2.42
CA ASP A 87 3.64 0.72 2.97
C ASP A 87 4.99 1.44 2.81
N ALA A 88 5.13 2.33 1.81
CA ALA A 88 6.28 3.22 1.68
C ALA A 88 5.91 4.53 0.95
N ILE A 89 6.68 5.59 1.23
CA ILE A 89 6.59 6.88 0.56
C ILE A 89 7.93 7.18 -0.11
N LEU A 90 7.88 7.46 -1.40
CA LEU A 90 8.96 8.03 -2.20
C LEU A 90 8.60 9.50 -2.43
N ILE A 91 9.50 10.42 -2.10
CA ILE A 91 9.24 11.85 -2.23
C ILE A 91 10.44 12.59 -2.82
N ALA A 92 10.17 13.51 -3.73
CA ALA A 92 11.13 14.53 -4.19
C ALA A 92 10.80 15.84 -3.46
N PRO A 93 11.44 16.13 -2.31
CA PRO A 93 11.08 17.26 -1.47
C PRO A 93 11.41 18.60 -2.13
N THR A 94 10.51 19.57 -2.03
CA THR A 94 10.69 20.92 -2.59
C THR A 94 11.42 21.89 -1.65
N ASP A 95 11.68 21.48 -0.42
CA ASP A 95 12.37 22.28 0.60
C ASP A 95 13.20 21.38 1.53
N LYS A 96 14.24 21.94 2.14
CA LYS A 96 15.20 21.20 2.99
C LYS A 96 14.67 20.91 4.40
N VAL A 97 13.71 21.69 4.89
CA VAL A 97 13.28 21.66 6.30
C VAL A 97 11.76 21.57 6.43
N GLN A 98 11.00 22.26 5.59
CA GLN A 98 9.55 22.45 5.79
C GLN A 98 8.70 21.16 5.69
N LEU A 99 9.28 20.06 5.21
CA LEU A 99 8.61 18.75 5.12
C LEU A 99 8.91 17.83 6.31
N VAL A 100 9.74 18.29 7.26
CA VAL A 100 10.04 17.57 8.49
C VAL A 100 9.08 18.06 9.57
N GLU A 101 8.47 17.14 10.31
CA GLU A 101 7.63 17.51 11.45
C GLU A 101 8.45 18.27 12.52
N PRO A 102 7.84 19.21 13.27
CA PRO A 102 8.50 19.98 14.33
C PRO A 102 9.09 19.14 15.46
#